data_AF-A0A0Q5R3L8-F1
#
_entry.id   AF-A0A0Q5R3L8-F1
#
_cell.length_a   1.000
_cell.length_b   1.000
_cell.length_c   1.000
_cell.angle_alpha   90.00
_cell.angle_beta   90.00
_cell.angle_gamma   90.00
#
_symmetry.space_group_name_H-M   'P 1'
#
loop_
_entity.id
_entity.type
_entity.pdbx_description
1 polymer ?
#
loop_
_entity_poly.entity_id
_entity_poly.type
_entity_poly.pdbx_seq_one_letter_code
_entity_poly.pdbx_strand_id
1 'polypeptide(L)'
;MPPILWIALVVILGLVIAVAVFAFTNIHNRVDSTDDVAVGDCVSVRNADNDEVSVRRASCGRDEVTYYVASASDLSRSRCPGPAYDQVSLSGDGSLCLSPNLREGRCYEIGSRSAFVDRACTAIARGSNTIVQVARRTAGDITPQCPDGSRAVGFALPRPVGYCLAPPSGTPT
;
A
#
# COMPACT_ATOMS: atom_id res chain seq x y z
N MET A 1 33.94 30.63 22.21
CA MET A 1 32.60 30.36 21.63
C MET A 1 32.03 29.15 22.35
N PRO A 2 30.89 29.28 23.05
CA PRO A 2 30.39 28.21 23.91
C PRO A 2 29.98 26.99 23.06
N PRO A 3 30.35 25.75 23.44
CA PRO A 3 30.14 24.53 22.65
C PRO A 3 28.65 24.26 22.34
N ILE A 4 27.76 24.86 23.12
CA ILE A 4 26.30 24.82 22.95
C ILE A 4 25.87 25.46 21.62
N LEU A 5 26.55 26.52 21.17
CA LEU A 5 26.20 27.24 19.94
C LEU A 5 26.45 26.39 18.68
N TRP A 6 27.52 25.59 18.68
CA TRP A 6 27.87 24.68 17.59
C TRP A 6 26.91 23.50 17.50
N ILE A 7 26.56 22.90 18.65
CA ILE A 7 25.62 21.77 18.72
C ILE A 7 24.24 22.20 18.21
N ALA A 8 23.75 23.37 18.63
CA ALA A 8 22.49 23.91 18.17
C ALA A 8 22.46 24.10 16.65
N LEU A 9 23.56 24.59 16.05
CA LEU A 9 23.66 24.85 14.62
C LEU A 9 23.66 23.54 13.80
N VAL A 10 24.34 22.50 14.28
CA VAL A 10 24.33 21.16 13.64
C VAL A 10 22.95 20.52 13.72
N VAL A 11 22.25 20.63 14.85
CA VAL A 11 20.89 20.08 15.01
C VAL A 11 19.91 20.82 14.10
N ILE A 12 19.96 22.14 14.04
CA ILE A 12 19.09 22.95 13.16
C ILE A 12 19.37 22.60 11.69
N LEU A 13 20.64 22.50 11.29
CA LEU A 13 21.00 22.11 9.92
C LEU A 13 20.51 20.69 9.59
N GLY A 14 20.67 19.75 10.52
CA GLY A 14 20.14 18.38 10.37
C GLY A 14 18.62 18.35 10.21
N LEU A 15 17.89 19.16 11.00
CA LEU A 15 16.45 19.29 10.90
C LEU A 15 16.02 19.89 9.55
N VAL A 16 16.70 20.94 9.09
CA VAL A 16 16.43 21.58 7.79
C VAL A 16 16.66 20.60 6.65
N ILE A 17 17.76 19.83 6.68
CA ILE A 17 18.03 18.79 5.68
C ILE A 17 16.97 17.70 5.73
N ALA A 18 16.58 17.24 6.93
CA ALA A 18 15.54 16.22 7.09
C ALA A 18 14.18 16.70 6.56
N VAL A 19 13.80 17.95 6.84
CA VAL A 19 12.58 18.58 6.32
C VAL A 19 12.65 18.77 4.81
N ALA A 20 13.80 19.17 4.27
CA ALA A 20 13.99 19.34 2.83
C ALA A 20 13.94 17.99 2.08
N VAL A 21 14.60 16.94 2.60
CA VAL A 21 14.52 15.58 2.05
C VAL A 21 13.11 15.04 2.16
N PHE A 22 12.43 15.27 3.29
CA PHE A 22 11.03 14.91 3.45
C PHE A 22 10.15 15.63 2.41
N ALA A 23 10.23 16.96 2.31
CA ALA A 23 9.47 17.74 1.33
C ALA A 23 9.77 17.30 -0.12
N PHE A 24 11.04 17.10 -0.47
CA PHE A 24 11.47 16.69 -1.81
C PHE A 24 10.94 15.30 -2.19
N THR A 25 11.03 14.33 -1.27
CA THR A 25 10.46 12.99 -1.48
C THR A 25 8.93 12.99 -1.49
N ASN A 26 8.29 13.97 -0.85
CA ASN A 26 6.84 14.13 -0.84
C ASN A 26 6.30 14.73 -2.15
N ILE A 27 7.05 15.62 -2.80
CA ILE A 27 6.62 16.30 -4.03
C ILE A 27 6.93 15.47 -5.29
N HIS A 28 8.12 14.86 -5.39
CA HIS A 28 8.52 14.16 -6.63
C HIS A 28 7.91 12.76 -6.83
N ASN A 29 7.31 12.19 -5.79
CA ASN A 29 6.76 10.84 -5.84
C ASN A 29 5.23 10.80 -5.92
N ARG A 30 4.55 11.95 -6.02
CA ARG A 30 3.10 11.98 -6.21
C ARG A 30 2.74 11.44 -7.60
N VAL A 31 1.62 10.73 -7.67
CA VAL A 31 1.05 10.17 -8.90
C VAL A 31 -0.27 10.91 -9.12
N ASP A 32 -0.27 11.85 -10.05
CA ASP A 32 -1.41 12.72 -10.35
C ASP A 32 -2.04 12.39 -11.72
N SER A 33 -1.23 11.82 -12.61
CA SER A 33 -1.63 11.30 -13.92
C SER A 33 -1.26 9.82 -14.08
N THR A 34 -1.90 9.15 -15.02
CA THR A 34 -1.54 7.79 -15.46
C THR A 34 -0.13 7.73 -16.05
N ASP A 35 0.36 8.82 -16.64
CA ASP A 35 1.72 8.92 -17.20
C ASP A 35 2.83 8.89 -16.14
N ASP A 36 2.50 9.12 -14.87
CA ASP A 36 3.48 9.14 -13.77
C ASP A 36 3.96 7.74 -13.36
N VAL A 37 3.28 6.69 -13.81
CA VAL A 37 3.49 5.29 -13.42
C VAL A 37 3.28 4.33 -14.59
N ALA A 38 4.02 3.22 -14.58
CA ALA A 38 3.81 2.13 -15.52
C ALA A 38 3.11 0.93 -14.86
N VAL A 39 2.47 0.09 -15.67
CA VAL A 39 1.98 -1.23 -15.23
C VAL A 39 3.17 -2.04 -14.69
N GLY A 40 3.05 -2.55 -13.46
CA GLY A 40 4.13 -3.22 -12.75
C GLY A 40 4.87 -2.35 -11.72
N ASP A 41 4.70 -1.02 -11.76
CA ASP A 41 5.28 -0.13 -10.75
C ASP A 41 4.62 -0.33 -9.39
N CYS A 42 5.37 -0.04 -8.34
CA CYS A 42 4.85 -0.05 -6.97
C CYS A 42 4.44 1.35 -6.52
N VAL A 43 3.29 1.41 -5.88
CA VAL A 43 2.74 2.61 -5.27
C VAL A 43 2.31 2.34 -3.82
N SER A 44 2.29 3.39 -3.02
CA SER A 44 1.62 3.41 -1.72
C SER A 44 0.35 4.24 -1.85
N VAL A 45 -0.74 3.73 -1.26
CA VAL A 45 -2.01 4.44 -1.17
C VAL A 45 -2.17 4.94 0.25
N ARG A 46 -2.44 6.24 0.41
CA ARG A 46 -2.70 6.86 1.72
C ARG A 46 -3.95 7.72 1.61
N ASN A 47 -4.86 7.58 2.58
CA ASN A 47 -5.95 8.53 2.74
C ASN A 47 -5.34 9.86 3.19
N ALA A 48 -5.53 10.92 2.41
CA ALA A 48 -5.22 12.28 2.83
C ALA A 48 -6.30 12.77 3.80
N ASP A 49 -5.99 13.81 4.57
CA ASP A 49 -6.83 14.34 5.65
C ASP A 49 -8.21 14.88 5.18
N ASN A 50 -8.44 15.00 3.86
CA ASN A 50 -9.65 15.55 3.23
C ASN A 50 -10.48 14.52 2.46
N ASP A 51 -10.42 13.24 2.83
CA ASP A 51 -11.04 12.12 2.09
C ASP A 51 -10.51 11.92 0.64
N GLU A 52 -9.48 12.66 0.25
CA GLU A 52 -8.76 12.47 -1.01
C GLU A 52 -7.80 11.27 -0.89
N VAL A 53 -7.87 10.35 -1.83
CA VAL A 53 -6.92 9.23 -1.88
C VAL A 53 -5.65 9.71 -2.58
N SER A 54 -4.53 9.72 -1.84
CA SER A 54 -3.23 10.08 -2.39
C SER A 54 -2.45 8.83 -2.80
N VAL A 55 -2.00 8.81 -4.06
CA VAL A 55 -1.14 7.74 -4.61
C VAL A 55 0.27 8.27 -4.77
N ARG A 56 1.25 7.47 -4.37
CA ARG A 56 2.66 7.81 -4.48
C ARG A 56 3.52 6.65 -4.95
N ARG A 57 4.52 6.91 -5.78
CA ARG A 57 5.55 5.92 -6.12
C ARG A 57 6.24 5.40 -4.87
N ALA A 58 6.43 4.10 -4.83
CA ALA A 58 7.08 3.38 -3.74
C ALA A 58 8.02 2.30 -4.30
N SER A 59 8.97 1.86 -3.48
CA SER A 59 9.73 0.64 -3.77
C SER A 59 8.88 -0.58 -3.41
N CYS A 60 8.89 -1.61 -4.25
CA CYS A 60 8.17 -2.88 -4.03
C CYS A 60 8.67 -3.68 -2.82
N GLY A 61 9.80 -3.31 -2.22
CA GLY A 61 10.43 -4.06 -1.11
C GLY A 61 10.29 -3.43 0.28
N ARG A 62 9.36 -2.51 0.51
CA ARG A 62 9.27 -1.77 1.79
C ARG A 62 8.57 -2.52 2.93
N ASP A 63 8.77 -2.02 4.15
CA ASP A 63 8.15 -2.50 5.39
C ASP A 63 6.65 -2.19 5.48
N GLU A 64 6.17 -1.20 4.74
CA GLU A 64 4.75 -0.86 4.63
C GLU A 64 4.09 -1.59 3.45
N VAL A 65 2.75 -1.69 3.48
CA VAL A 65 1.98 -2.21 2.35
C VAL A 65 2.22 -1.35 1.11
N THR A 66 2.55 -2.03 0.01
CA THR A 66 2.61 -1.43 -1.32
C THR A 66 1.65 -2.15 -2.25
N TYR A 67 1.36 -1.53 -3.39
CA TYR A 67 0.49 -2.05 -4.43
C TYR A 67 1.21 -2.00 -5.76
N TYR A 68 1.02 -3.02 -6.58
CA TYR A 68 1.40 -2.98 -7.98
C TYR A 68 0.31 -2.31 -8.81
N VAL A 69 0.72 -1.45 -9.74
CA VAL A 69 -0.17 -0.94 -10.79
C VAL A 69 -0.51 -2.10 -11.73
N ALA A 70 -1.75 -2.58 -11.68
CA ALA A 70 -2.24 -3.67 -12.51
C ALA A 70 -2.71 -3.17 -13.88
N SER A 71 -3.35 -2.00 -13.90
CA SER A 71 -3.71 -1.27 -15.12
C SER A 71 -3.91 0.21 -14.80
N ALA A 72 -3.73 1.06 -15.81
CA ALA A 72 -4.00 2.49 -15.76
C ALA A 72 -4.97 2.87 -16.89
N SER A 73 -5.80 3.88 -16.65
CA SER A 73 -6.73 4.40 -17.66
C SER A 73 -6.91 5.90 -17.47
N ASP A 74 -6.94 6.64 -18.57
CA ASP A 74 -7.19 8.09 -18.57
C ASP A 74 -8.66 8.44 -18.27
N LEU A 75 -9.49 7.43 -17.98
CA LEU A 75 -10.88 7.59 -17.57
C LEU A 75 -11.05 7.20 -16.10
N SER A 76 -11.59 8.11 -15.30
CA SER A 76 -11.77 7.95 -13.85
C SER A 76 -12.74 6.82 -13.46
N ARG A 77 -13.60 6.39 -14.40
CA ARG A 77 -14.61 5.34 -14.21
C ARG A 77 -14.32 4.06 -14.98
N SER A 78 -13.08 3.85 -15.43
CA SER A 78 -12.69 2.60 -16.09
C SER A 78 -12.89 1.41 -15.14
N ARG A 79 -13.39 0.25 -15.60
CA ARG A 79 -13.59 -0.90 -14.70
C ARG A 79 -12.28 -1.66 -14.52
N CYS A 80 -11.94 -1.99 -13.28
CA CYS A 80 -10.82 -2.88 -13.02
C CYS A 80 -11.09 -4.31 -13.53
N PRO A 81 -10.03 -5.09 -13.82
CA PRO A 81 -10.16 -6.44 -14.37
C PRO A 81 -10.98 -7.42 -13.51
N GLY A 82 -11.15 -7.11 -12.23
CA GLY A 82 -11.98 -7.88 -11.32
C GLY A 82 -12.23 -7.13 -10.01
N PRO A 83 -13.14 -7.66 -9.17
CA PRO A 83 -13.53 -7.02 -7.90
C PRO A 83 -12.46 -7.11 -6.81
N ALA A 84 -11.42 -7.92 -7.00
CA ALA A 84 -10.32 -8.05 -6.06
C ALA A 84 -9.33 -6.87 -6.14
N TYR A 85 -9.29 -6.15 -7.27
CA TYR A 85 -8.39 -5.02 -7.47
C TYR A 85 -8.94 -3.76 -6.81
N ASP A 86 -8.07 -2.99 -6.17
CA ASP A 86 -8.45 -1.69 -5.62
C ASP A 86 -8.46 -0.66 -6.76
N GLN A 87 -9.60 0.00 -6.94
CA GLN A 87 -9.74 1.11 -7.87
C GLN A 87 -9.45 2.43 -7.17
N VAL A 88 -8.54 3.22 -7.73
CA VAL A 88 -8.23 4.56 -7.24
C VAL A 88 -8.40 5.57 -8.37
N SER A 89 -9.20 6.61 -8.13
CA SER A 89 -9.28 7.76 -9.05
C SER A 89 -8.14 8.73 -8.75
N LEU A 90 -7.48 9.20 -9.80
CA LEU A 90 -6.46 10.24 -9.73
C LEU A 90 -7.11 11.61 -9.89
N SER A 91 -6.41 12.67 -9.45
CA SER A 91 -6.93 14.04 -9.50
C SER A 91 -7.12 14.55 -10.94
N GLY A 92 -6.36 14.06 -11.91
CA GLY A 92 -6.39 14.46 -13.33
C GLY A 92 -7.31 13.64 -14.24
N ASP A 93 -8.47 13.18 -13.74
CA ASP A 93 -9.45 12.35 -14.45
C ASP A 93 -9.03 10.91 -14.80
N GLY A 94 -7.81 10.49 -14.45
CA GLY A 94 -7.36 9.10 -14.60
C GLY A 94 -7.82 8.15 -13.48
N SER A 95 -7.66 6.85 -13.68
CA SER A 95 -7.81 5.83 -12.64
C SER A 95 -6.74 4.74 -12.74
N LEU A 96 -6.42 4.16 -11.58
CA LEU A 96 -5.52 3.02 -11.44
C LEU A 96 -6.27 1.84 -10.84
N CYS A 97 -5.96 0.65 -11.35
CA CYS A 97 -6.33 -0.60 -10.72
C CYS A 97 -5.10 -1.20 -10.06
N LEU A 98 -5.22 -1.53 -8.79
CA LEU A 98 -4.10 -1.88 -7.94
C LEU A 98 -4.24 -3.32 -7.46
N SER A 99 -3.14 -4.07 -7.52
CA SER A 99 -3.01 -5.37 -6.86
C SER A 99 -2.13 -5.21 -5.62
N PRO A 100 -2.55 -5.69 -4.45
CA PRO A 100 -1.75 -5.52 -3.24
C PRO A 100 -0.50 -6.41 -3.29
N ASN A 101 0.62 -5.88 -2.82
CA ASN A 101 1.88 -6.61 -2.63
C ASN A 101 1.96 -7.13 -1.19
N LEU A 102 1.06 -8.06 -0.85
CA LEU A 102 1.02 -8.63 0.49
C LEU A 102 2.17 -9.63 0.68
N ARG A 103 2.64 -9.76 1.92
CA ARG A 103 3.75 -10.66 2.28
C ARG A 103 3.23 -11.80 3.13
N GLU A 104 3.71 -13.02 2.84
CA GLU A 104 3.39 -14.21 3.63
C GLU A 104 3.78 -14.01 5.10
N GLY A 105 2.94 -14.51 6.01
CA GLY A 105 3.09 -14.38 7.46
C GLY A 105 2.69 -13.03 8.05
N ARG A 106 2.50 -11.98 7.23
CA ARG A 106 2.09 -10.65 7.69
C ARG A 106 0.58 -10.54 7.88
N CYS A 107 0.19 -9.62 8.77
CA CYS A 107 -1.19 -9.29 9.04
C CYS A 107 -1.54 -7.89 8.57
N TYR A 108 -2.76 -7.75 8.07
CA TYR A 108 -3.26 -6.53 7.46
C TYR A 108 -4.66 -6.24 7.98
N GLU A 109 -4.90 -4.98 8.30
CA GLU A 109 -6.23 -4.47 8.57
C GLU A 109 -6.90 -4.09 7.25
N ILE A 110 -8.10 -4.62 7.03
CA ILE A 110 -8.95 -4.37 5.86
C ILE A 110 -10.27 -3.81 6.37
N GLY A 111 -10.70 -2.70 5.76
CA GLY A 111 -11.97 -2.04 6.03
C GLY A 111 -12.88 -2.01 4.80
N SER A 112 -14.07 -1.41 4.95
CA SER A 112 -15.05 -1.29 3.87
C SER A 112 -14.67 -0.32 2.75
N ARG A 113 -13.63 0.51 2.97
CA ARG A 113 -13.23 1.59 2.05
C ARG A 113 -11.73 1.75 1.84
N SER A 114 -10.90 0.86 2.38
CA SER A 114 -9.48 1.16 2.55
C SER A 114 -8.54 0.05 2.09
N ALA A 115 -7.51 0.49 1.38
CA ALA A 115 -6.22 -0.16 1.24
C ALA A 115 -5.82 -0.92 2.52
N PHE A 116 -5.29 -2.13 2.36
CA PHE A 116 -4.62 -2.90 3.40
C PHE A 116 -3.63 -2.03 4.17
N VAL A 117 -3.69 -2.12 5.50
CA VAL A 117 -2.75 -1.45 6.40
C VAL A 117 -2.00 -2.51 7.21
N ASP A 118 -0.67 -2.46 7.22
CA ASP A 118 0.14 -3.39 8.02
C ASP A 118 -0.18 -3.23 9.53
N ARG A 119 -0.39 -4.36 10.20
CA ARG A 119 -0.70 -4.46 11.62
C ARG A 119 -0.04 -5.68 12.24
N ALA A 120 0.18 -5.62 13.55
CA ALA A 120 0.44 -6.82 14.33
C ALA A 120 -0.75 -7.78 14.22
N CYS A 121 -0.48 -9.09 14.16
CA CYS A 121 -1.54 -10.10 14.09
C CYS A 121 -2.42 -10.14 15.36
N THR A 122 -1.90 -9.66 16.48
CA THR A 122 -2.64 -9.55 17.75
C THR A 122 -3.36 -8.21 17.90
N ALA A 123 -3.27 -7.31 16.91
CA ALA A 123 -3.91 -6.01 16.98
C ALA A 123 -5.43 -6.14 16.96
N ILE A 124 -6.10 -5.24 17.66
CA ILE A 124 -7.55 -5.08 17.59
C ILE A 124 -7.87 -4.22 16.36
N ALA A 125 -8.76 -4.70 15.50
CA ALA A 125 -9.21 -3.95 14.34
C ALA A 125 -9.96 -2.67 14.76
N ARG A 126 -9.82 -1.60 13.98
CA ARG A 126 -10.49 -0.33 14.28
C ARG A 126 -11.91 -0.34 13.71
N GLY A 127 -12.90 0.04 14.52
CA GLY A 127 -14.29 0.13 14.07
C GLY A 127 -14.82 -1.21 13.55
N SER A 128 -15.30 -1.22 12.30
CA SER A 128 -15.81 -2.42 11.61
C SER A 128 -14.78 -3.14 10.74
N ASN A 129 -13.50 -2.79 10.85
CA ASN A 129 -12.43 -3.43 10.10
C ASN A 129 -12.16 -4.86 10.59
N THR A 130 -11.36 -5.61 9.84
CA THR A 130 -10.90 -6.95 10.20
C THR A 130 -9.40 -7.07 9.99
N ILE A 131 -8.72 -7.79 10.90
CA ILE A 131 -7.34 -8.21 10.69
C ILE A 131 -7.36 -9.55 9.96
N VAL A 132 -6.62 -9.65 8.85
CA VAL A 132 -6.37 -10.90 8.12
C VAL A 132 -4.89 -11.17 8.05
N GLN A 133 -4.50 -12.44 8.11
CA GLN A 133 -3.13 -12.89 7.88
C GLN A 133 -2.99 -13.49 6.49
N VAL A 134 -1.85 -13.24 5.84
CA VAL A 134 -1.47 -13.95 4.62
C VAL A 134 -0.82 -15.26 5.01
N ALA A 135 -1.59 -16.34 5.03
CA ALA A 135 -1.10 -17.68 5.32
C ALA A 135 -0.19 -18.23 4.21
N ARG A 136 -0.42 -17.81 2.97
CA ARG A 136 0.40 -18.20 1.81
C ARG A 136 0.38 -17.15 0.72
N ARG A 137 1.52 -16.95 0.06
CA ARG A 137 1.65 -16.19 -1.20
C ARG A 137 2.23 -17.09 -2.30
N THR A 138 1.52 -17.19 -3.42
CA THR A 138 1.94 -18.01 -4.57
C THR A 138 2.12 -17.10 -5.78
N ALA A 139 3.34 -17.02 -6.31
CA ALA A 139 3.60 -16.29 -7.56
C ALA A 139 3.26 -17.18 -8.76
N GLY A 140 2.72 -16.60 -9.83
CA GLY A 140 2.40 -17.31 -11.07
C GLY A 140 1.02 -17.98 -11.09
N ASP A 141 0.32 -18.05 -9.96
CA ASP A 141 -0.96 -18.75 -9.82
C ASP A 141 -1.99 -17.85 -9.11
N ILE A 142 -3.14 -17.63 -9.75
CA ILE A 142 -4.26 -16.84 -9.19
C ILE A 142 -5.23 -17.69 -8.36
N THR A 143 -5.04 -19.00 -8.33
CA THR A 143 -5.87 -19.99 -7.63
C THR A 143 -5.02 -20.81 -6.64
N PRO A 144 -4.43 -20.16 -5.62
CA PRO A 144 -3.53 -20.83 -4.70
C PRO A 144 -4.26 -21.93 -3.94
N GLN A 145 -3.60 -23.06 -3.73
CA GLN A 145 -4.08 -24.09 -2.81
C GLN A 145 -3.98 -23.55 -1.38
N CYS A 146 -5.12 -23.35 -0.72
CA CYS A 146 -5.18 -22.76 0.61
C CYS A 146 -5.48 -23.81 1.69
N PRO A 147 -4.91 -23.63 2.91
CA PRO A 147 -5.26 -24.47 4.05
C PRO A 147 -6.70 -24.21 4.51
N ASP A 148 -7.27 -25.14 5.27
CA ASP A 148 -8.64 -25.03 5.79
C ASP A 148 -8.85 -23.73 6.58
N GLY A 149 -10.05 -23.15 6.44
CA GLY A 149 -10.40 -21.89 7.07
C GLY A 149 -9.77 -20.65 6.42
N SER A 150 -8.97 -20.80 5.35
CA SER A 150 -8.43 -19.70 4.57
C SER A 150 -9.23 -19.45 3.30
N ARG A 151 -9.26 -18.19 2.85
CA ARG A 151 -9.88 -17.77 1.59
C ARG A 151 -8.82 -17.50 0.53
N ALA A 152 -8.95 -18.13 -0.64
CA ALA A 152 -8.13 -17.84 -1.81
C ALA A 152 -8.54 -16.51 -2.45
N VAL A 153 -7.55 -15.68 -2.81
CA VAL A 153 -7.72 -14.45 -3.58
C VAL A 153 -6.62 -14.37 -4.63
N GLY A 154 -7.00 -14.11 -5.88
CA GLY A 154 -6.08 -14.07 -7.01
C GLY A 154 -6.06 -12.74 -7.74
N PHE A 155 -4.90 -12.37 -8.27
CA PHE A 155 -4.66 -11.20 -9.09
C PHE A 155 -3.87 -11.64 -10.33
N ALA A 156 -4.45 -11.52 -11.51
CA ALA A 156 -3.81 -11.87 -12.78
C ALA A 156 -2.79 -10.82 -13.25
N LEU A 157 -2.99 -9.56 -12.88
CA LEU A 157 -2.18 -8.42 -13.28
C LEU A 157 -1.49 -7.75 -12.07
N PRO A 158 -0.35 -7.08 -12.28
CA PRO A 158 0.43 -7.06 -13.52
C PRO A 158 1.20 -8.35 -13.78
N ARG A 159 1.39 -9.16 -12.73
CA ARG A 159 1.89 -10.53 -12.80
C ARG A 159 0.97 -11.42 -11.95
N PRO A 160 0.65 -12.65 -12.39
CA PRO A 160 -0.19 -13.54 -11.62
C PRO A 160 0.33 -13.77 -10.21
N VAL A 161 -0.53 -13.58 -9.22
CA VAL A 161 -0.25 -13.86 -7.80
C VAL A 161 -1.52 -14.28 -7.07
N GLY A 162 -1.37 -15.22 -6.15
CA GLY A 162 -2.42 -15.75 -5.31
C GLY A 162 -2.08 -15.60 -3.84
N TYR A 163 -3.08 -15.26 -3.03
CA TYR A 163 -2.99 -15.16 -1.59
C TYR A 163 -3.99 -16.09 -0.91
N CYS A 164 -3.56 -16.74 0.16
CA CYS A 164 -4.46 -17.40 1.11
C CYS A 164 -4.60 -16.49 2.33
N LEU A 165 -5.79 -15.94 2.53
CA LEU A 165 -6.11 -15.05 3.64
C LEU A 165 -6.79 -15.84 4.75
N ALA A 166 -6.18 -15.86 5.93
CA ALA A 166 -6.64 -16.59 7.11
C ALA A 166 -6.99 -15.63 8.25
N PRO A 167 -7.77 -16.07 9.25
CA PRO A 167 -7.80 -15.42 10.55
C PRO A 167 -6.37 -15.29 11.12
N PRO A 168 -6.05 -14.21 11.84
CA PRO A 168 -4.71 -14.01 12.36
C PRO A 168 -4.35 -15.07 13.40
N SER A 169 -3.18 -15.69 13.24
CA SER A 169 -2.62 -16.61 14.23
C SER A 169 -2.05 -15.84 15.43
N GLY A 170 -2.88 -15.56 16.43
CA GLY A 170 -2.47 -14.94 17.70
C GLY A 170 -3.65 -14.57 18.59
N THR A 171 -3.45 -14.57 19.91
CA THR A 171 -4.45 -14.06 20.86
C THR A 171 -4.47 -12.53 20.77
N PRO A 172 -5.62 -11.87 20.62
CA PRO A 172 -5.71 -10.41 20.69
C PRO A 172 -5.13 -9.91 22.03
N THR A 173 -4.28 -8.88 21.98
CA THR A 173 -3.70 -8.23 23.18
C THR A 173 -4.10 -6.77 23.25
#